data_AF-A0A0A7LDN4-F1
#
_entry.id   AF-A0A0A7LDN4-F1
#
_cell.length_a   1.000
_cell.length_b   1.000
_cell.length_c   1.000
_cell.angle_alpha   90.00
_cell.angle_beta   90.00
_cell.angle_gamma   90.00
#
_symmetry.space_group_name_H-M   'P 1'
#
loop_
_entity.id
_entity.type
_entity.pdbx_description
1 polymer ?
#
loop_
_entity_poly.entity_id
_entity_poly.type
_entity_poly.pdbx_seq_one_letter_code
_entity_poly.pdbx_strand_id
1 'polypeptide(L)'
;MLWLRFIILIFIYLYYIKKYLFSENMVVEPVDFYQMPPEDILKYLPGKNCGGCGKDSCEDFAGALSKGEAKITECPEIGLKLKKSLEGGLSIRLVVHEADFSMSTVSESIIPVNKPTRDSPVLLTGNCEVTLYVLRLIFEKAPDVSAWIIPSDTKGFTIDHVMTMKVMTPMTVMRALTDSGISQKVDSRVMIIPGLCEGLERNIEVMTKWKVIVGPKSGFELPAFLTQLANTDD
;
A
#
# COMPACT_ATOMS: atom_id res chain seq x y z
N MET A 1 -20.22 48.13 38.33
CA MET A 1 -21.12 46.98 38.10
C MET A 1 -20.97 46.35 36.70
N LEU A 2 -20.80 47.12 35.61
CA LEU A 2 -20.60 46.57 34.25
C LEU A 2 -19.28 45.78 34.05
N TRP A 3 -18.18 46.25 34.65
CA TRP A 3 -16.86 45.62 34.51
C TRP A 3 -16.81 44.18 35.05
N LEU A 4 -17.52 43.92 36.14
CA LEU A 4 -17.59 42.57 36.74
C LEU A 4 -18.29 41.57 35.82
N ARG A 5 -19.32 42.01 35.07
CA ARG A 5 -20.03 41.19 34.08
C ARG A 5 -19.16 40.85 32.88
N PHE A 6 -18.31 41.78 32.44
CA PHE A 6 -17.37 41.54 31.33
C PHE A 6 -16.30 40.51 31.71
N ILE A 7 -15.75 40.61 32.92
CA ILE A 7 -14.76 39.65 33.43
C ILE A 7 -15.37 38.25 33.53
N ILE A 8 -16.60 38.13 34.06
CA ILE A 8 -17.31 36.86 34.15
C ILE A 8 -17.53 36.24 32.76
N LEU A 9 -17.94 37.03 31.77
CA LEU A 9 -18.12 36.55 30.39
C LEU A 9 -16.80 36.08 29.77
N ILE A 10 -15.68 36.77 30.02
CA ILE A 10 -14.35 36.34 29.55
C ILE A 10 -13.96 35.02 30.20
N PHE A 11 -14.16 34.85 31.51
CA PHE A 11 -13.85 33.58 32.19
C PHE A 11 -14.75 32.44 31.72
N ILE A 12 -16.04 32.69 31.48
CA ILE A 12 -16.96 31.69 30.89
C ILE A 12 -16.49 31.33 29.48
N TYR A 13 -16.14 32.31 28.65
CA TYR A 13 -15.65 32.09 27.29
C TYR A 13 -14.33 31.32 27.27
N LEU A 14 -13.37 31.68 28.13
CA LEU A 14 -12.11 30.96 28.29
C LEU A 14 -12.30 29.55 28.84
N TYR A 15 -13.27 29.34 29.74
CA TYR A 15 -13.64 28.00 30.22
C TYR A 15 -14.22 27.15 29.08
N TYR A 16 -15.11 27.71 28.26
CA TYR A 16 -15.65 27.01 27.10
C TYR A 16 -14.59 26.75 26.02
N ILE A 17 -13.70 27.70 25.75
CA ILE A 17 -12.54 27.47 24.88
C ILE A 17 -11.69 26.36 25.46
N LYS A 18 -11.31 26.39 26.74
CA LYS A 18 -10.50 25.33 27.33
C LYS A 18 -11.23 23.98 27.27
N LYS A 19 -12.54 23.94 27.48
CA LYS A 19 -13.35 22.71 27.40
C LYS A 19 -13.49 22.15 25.97
N TYR A 20 -13.59 23.01 24.96
CA TYR A 20 -13.78 22.59 23.56
C TYR A 20 -12.47 22.45 22.76
N LEU A 21 -11.44 23.22 23.09
CA LEU A 21 -10.11 23.16 22.47
C LEU A 21 -9.17 22.18 23.19
N PHE A 22 -9.32 22.00 24.51
CA PHE A 22 -8.61 20.99 25.30
C PHE A 22 -9.61 19.93 25.77
N SER A 23 -10.17 19.23 24.80
CA SER A 23 -10.67 17.87 25.02
C SER A 23 -9.48 16.98 25.39
N GLU A 24 -9.14 16.93 26.68
CA GLU A 24 -8.26 15.91 27.24
C GLU A 24 -8.88 14.53 26.90
N ASN A 25 -8.17 13.74 26.08
CA ASN A 25 -8.59 12.50 25.40
C ASN A 25 -9.04 12.65 23.94
N MET A 26 -8.31 13.40 23.11
CA MET A 26 -8.29 13.07 21.68
C MET A 26 -7.51 11.75 21.52
N VAL A 27 -8.23 10.62 21.50
CA VAL A 27 -7.65 9.34 21.10
C VAL A 27 -7.41 9.45 19.60
N VAL A 28 -6.16 9.67 19.20
CA VAL A 28 -5.81 9.63 17.78
C VAL A 28 -5.68 8.17 17.40
N GLU A 29 -6.69 7.66 16.70
CA GLU A 29 -6.67 6.28 16.21
C GLU A 29 -5.51 6.10 15.22
N PRO A 30 -4.78 4.98 15.30
CA PRO A 30 -3.77 4.67 14.30
C PRO A 30 -4.45 4.37 12.97
N VAL A 31 -3.80 4.74 11.87
CA VAL A 31 -4.30 4.36 10.55
C VAL A 31 -4.27 2.85 10.40
N ASP A 32 -5.43 2.29 10.04
CA ASP A 32 -5.57 0.89 9.70
C ASP A 32 -4.98 0.64 8.31
N PHE A 33 -3.73 0.22 8.30
CA PHE A 33 -3.11 -0.25 7.07
C PHE A 33 -3.67 -1.62 6.71
N TYR A 34 -3.90 -1.84 5.42
CA TYR A 34 -4.21 -3.15 4.85
C TYR A 34 -3.02 -4.12 5.02
N GLN A 35 -2.75 -4.57 6.24
CA GLN A 35 -1.78 -5.62 6.56
C GLN A 35 -2.23 -6.93 5.91
N MET A 36 -1.29 -7.84 5.65
CA MET A 36 -1.63 -9.13 5.04
C MET A 36 -2.39 -10.01 6.03
N PRO A 37 -3.69 -10.29 5.80
CA PRO A 37 -4.41 -11.24 6.60
C PRO A 37 -3.96 -12.68 6.27
N PRO A 38 -4.25 -13.67 7.13
CA PRO A 38 -3.81 -15.05 6.91
C PRO A 38 -4.22 -15.62 5.55
N GLU A 39 -5.41 -15.29 5.05
CA GLU A 39 -5.91 -15.72 3.74
C GLU A 39 -5.08 -15.22 2.56
N ASP A 40 -4.48 -14.04 2.65
CA ASP A 40 -3.59 -13.51 1.62
C ASP A 40 -2.22 -14.20 1.72
N ILE A 41 -1.73 -14.48 2.93
CA ILE A 41 -0.47 -15.20 3.15
C ILE A 41 -0.55 -16.63 2.63
N LEU A 42 -1.69 -17.31 2.79
CA LEU A 42 -1.91 -18.70 2.34
C LEU A 42 -1.60 -18.91 0.86
N LYS A 43 -1.80 -17.89 0.01
CA LYS A 43 -1.50 -17.92 -1.43
C LYS A 43 -0.02 -18.17 -1.74
N TYR A 44 0.85 -17.89 -0.78
CA TYR A 44 2.31 -18.01 -0.90
C TYR A 44 2.87 -19.26 -0.21
N LEU A 45 2.04 -19.98 0.53
CA LEU A 45 2.44 -21.19 1.24
C LEU A 45 2.34 -22.42 0.34
N PRO A 46 3.05 -23.52 0.66
CA PRO A 46 3.06 -24.73 -0.17
C PRO A 46 1.69 -25.40 -0.36
N GLY A 47 0.70 -25.07 0.48
CA GLY A 47 -0.65 -25.65 0.47
C GLY A 47 -0.72 -27.13 0.88
N LYS A 48 0.42 -27.78 1.13
CA LYS A 48 0.55 -29.16 1.62
C LYS A 48 1.77 -29.28 2.54
N ASN A 49 1.73 -30.22 3.49
CA ASN A 49 2.86 -30.59 4.35
C ASN A 49 3.47 -29.45 5.19
N CYS A 50 2.67 -28.45 5.61
CA CYS A 50 3.14 -27.33 6.44
C CYS A 50 3.63 -27.73 7.85
N GLY A 51 3.51 -29.00 8.24
CA GLY A 51 4.20 -29.55 9.42
C GLY A 51 5.72 -29.33 9.39
N GLY A 52 6.33 -29.27 8.21
CA GLY A 52 7.74 -28.90 8.03
C GLY A 52 8.05 -27.43 8.33
N CYS A 53 7.04 -26.57 8.39
CA CYS A 53 7.16 -25.13 8.61
C CYS A 53 6.90 -24.72 10.08
N GLY A 54 6.77 -25.71 10.98
CA GLY A 54 6.71 -25.48 12.43
C GLY A 54 5.32 -25.27 13.03
N LYS A 55 4.25 -25.52 12.25
CA LYS A 55 2.84 -25.48 12.72
C LYS A 55 2.05 -26.67 12.20
N ASP A 56 0.88 -26.92 12.80
CA ASP A 56 0.03 -28.08 12.49
C ASP A 56 -0.62 -28.00 11.10
N SER A 57 -0.91 -26.79 10.64
CA SER A 57 -1.51 -26.52 9.32
C SER A 57 -0.90 -25.29 8.65
N CYS A 58 -1.16 -25.12 7.35
CA CYS A 58 -0.72 -23.92 6.63
C CYS A 58 -1.48 -22.69 7.11
N GLU A 59 -2.74 -22.87 7.53
CA GLU A 59 -3.61 -21.86 8.11
C GLU A 59 -3.06 -21.37 9.45
N ASP A 60 -2.62 -22.27 10.32
CA ASP A 60 -1.99 -21.92 11.60
C ASP A 60 -0.66 -21.21 11.38
N PHE A 61 0.11 -21.62 10.37
CA PHE A 61 1.35 -20.95 9.99
C PHE A 61 1.09 -19.54 9.44
N ALA A 62 0.12 -19.38 8.53
CA ALA A 62 -0.29 -18.07 8.02
C ALA A 62 -0.80 -17.15 9.13
N GLY A 63 -1.59 -17.68 10.07
CA GLY A 63 -2.05 -16.96 11.25
C GLY A 63 -0.90 -16.47 12.13
N ALA A 64 0.07 -17.32 12.41
CA ALA A 64 1.26 -16.96 13.18
C ALA A 64 2.14 -15.92 12.45
N LEU A 65 2.30 -16.04 11.13
CA LEU A 65 3.04 -15.08 10.30
C LEU A 65 2.39 -13.69 10.31
N SER A 66 1.06 -13.63 10.12
CA SER A 66 0.31 -12.37 10.15
C SER A 66 0.49 -11.63 11.48
N LYS A 67 0.51 -12.38 12.60
CA LYS A 67 0.75 -11.83 13.95
C LYS A 67 2.22 -11.55 14.27
N GLY A 68 3.16 -12.02 13.46
CA GLY A 68 4.60 -11.94 13.73
C GLY A 68 5.09 -12.93 14.80
N GLU A 69 4.33 -13.99 15.07
CA GLU A 69 4.66 -15.07 16.01
C GLU A 69 5.51 -16.19 15.36
N ALA A 70 5.68 -16.15 14.05
CA ALA A 70 6.51 -17.04 13.27
C ALA A 70 7.25 -16.28 12.17
N LYS A 71 8.28 -16.89 11.57
CA LYS A 71 9.04 -16.30 10.45
C LYS A 71 8.94 -17.19 9.21
N ILE A 72 8.76 -16.58 8.03
CA ILE A 72 8.64 -17.37 6.79
C ILE A 72 9.95 -18.11 6.45
N THR A 73 11.06 -17.57 6.94
CA THR A 73 12.41 -18.12 6.76
C THR A 73 12.55 -19.54 7.33
N GLU A 74 11.70 -19.93 8.28
CA GLU A 74 11.71 -21.23 8.94
C GLU A 74 11.10 -22.35 8.08
N CYS A 75 10.29 -22.02 7.06
CA CYS A 75 9.56 -23.00 6.26
C CYS A 75 10.42 -23.59 5.13
N PRO A 76 10.93 -24.83 5.19
CA PRO A 76 11.93 -25.34 4.23
C PRO A 76 11.41 -25.40 2.79
N GLU A 77 10.11 -25.59 2.60
CA GLU A 77 9.46 -25.83 1.31
C GLU A 77 9.38 -24.60 0.38
N ILE A 78 9.55 -23.38 0.91
CA ILE A 78 9.43 -22.15 0.10
C ILE A 78 10.81 -21.74 -0.44
N GLY A 79 10.87 -21.42 -1.73
CA GLY A 79 12.07 -20.94 -2.39
C GLY A 79 12.64 -19.65 -1.76
N LEU A 80 13.96 -19.51 -1.74
CA LEU A 80 14.66 -18.43 -1.05
C LEU A 80 14.21 -17.03 -1.49
N LYS A 81 14.00 -16.83 -2.79
CA LYS A 81 13.56 -15.52 -3.35
C LYS A 81 12.19 -15.14 -2.80
N LEU A 82 11.23 -16.06 -2.84
CA LEU A 82 9.88 -15.82 -2.34
C LEU A 82 9.86 -15.61 -0.83
N LYS A 83 10.63 -16.41 -0.07
CA LYS A 83 10.81 -16.20 1.38
C LYS A 83 11.25 -14.79 1.72
N LYS A 84 12.30 -14.29 1.07
CA LYS A 84 12.83 -12.93 1.32
C LYS A 84 11.79 -11.86 1.02
N SER A 85 11.14 -11.96 -0.14
CA SER A 85 10.11 -11.00 -0.56
C SER A 85 8.92 -10.98 0.41
N LEU A 86 8.45 -12.14 0.87
CA LEU A 86 7.34 -12.24 1.81
C LEU A 86 7.72 -11.78 3.22
N GLU A 87 8.91 -12.16 3.71
CA GLU A 87 9.43 -11.70 5.02
C GLU A 87 9.56 -10.17 5.06
N GLY A 88 10.00 -9.55 3.96
CA GLY A 88 10.14 -8.11 3.86
C GLY A 88 8.83 -7.38 4.18
N GLY A 89 7.74 -7.78 3.53
CA GLY A 89 6.40 -7.25 3.79
C GLY A 89 5.89 -7.59 5.19
N LEU A 90 6.01 -8.87 5.61
CA LEU A 90 5.55 -9.35 6.92
C LEU A 90 6.30 -8.71 8.10
N SER A 91 7.51 -8.21 7.92
CA SER A 91 8.31 -7.60 8.97
C SER A 91 7.95 -6.14 9.27
N ILE A 92 7.19 -5.49 8.38
CA ILE A 92 6.86 -4.07 8.52
C ILE A 92 5.68 -3.91 9.50
N ARG A 93 5.90 -3.15 10.57
CA ARG A 93 4.86 -2.75 11.53
C ARG A 93 4.91 -1.22 11.63
N LEU A 94 4.02 -0.57 10.89
CA LEU A 94 3.92 0.88 10.89
C LEU A 94 2.78 1.30 11.81
N VAL A 95 3.07 2.31 12.62
CA VAL A 95 2.06 3.05 13.36
C VAL A 95 2.16 4.48 12.84
N VAL A 96 1.15 4.89 12.08
CA VAL A 96 1.02 6.26 11.59
C VAL A 96 -0.28 6.80 12.19
N HIS A 97 -0.23 8.00 12.75
CA HIS A 97 -1.40 8.62 13.33
C HIS A 97 -2.09 9.48 12.28
N GLU A 98 -3.43 9.52 12.29
CA GLU A 98 -4.20 10.35 11.35
C GLU A 98 -3.80 11.83 11.38
N ALA A 99 -3.37 12.33 12.54
CA ALA A 99 -2.88 13.70 12.69
C ALA A 99 -1.62 13.99 11.85
N ASP A 100 -0.87 12.96 11.45
CA ASP A 100 0.31 13.07 10.61
C ASP A 100 -0.04 13.08 9.11
N PHE A 101 -1.30 12.82 8.74
CA PHE A 101 -1.76 12.89 7.35
C PHE A 101 -2.07 14.33 6.97
N SER A 102 -1.12 14.99 6.33
CA SER A 102 -1.47 16.00 5.34
C SER A 102 -1.89 15.30 4.06
N MET A 103 -2.97 15.75 3.41
CA MET A 103 -3.35 15.32 2.04
C MET A 103 -2.34 15.85 1.01
N SER A 104 -1.07 15.53 1.22
CA SER A 104 0.06 15.91 0.41
C SER A 104 0.14 15.04 -0.83
N THR A 105 0.69 15.64 -1.89
CA THR A 105 0.94 14.97 -3.15
C THR A 105 2.43 14.88 -3.41
N VAL A 106 2.84 13.81 -4.08
CA VAL A 106 4.16 13.66 -4.68
C VAL A 106 4.07 14.09 -6.13
N SER A 107 5.08 14.83 -6.60
CA SER A 107 5.08 15.46 -7.93
C SER A 107 5.70 14.59 -9.03
N GLU A 108 6.47 13.59 -8.64
CA GLU A 108 7.17 12.68 -9.53
C GLU A 108 6.19 11.86 -10.35
N SER A 109 6.25 11.98 -11.68
CA SER A 109 5.40 11.21 -12.59
C SER A 109 5.83 9.75 -12.72
N ILE A 110 7.06 9.42 -12.34
CA ILE A 110 7.63 8.08 -12.37
C ILE A 110 8.65 7.90 -11.24
N ILE A 111 8.56 6.78 -10.54
CA ILE A 111 9.43 6.47 -9.41
C ILE A 111 10.04 5.08 -9.63
N PRO A 112 11.36 4.98 -9.86
CA PRO A 112 12.03 3.68 -9.82
C PRO A 112 12.12 3.19 -8.38
N VAL A 113 11.80 1.91 -8.16
CA VAL A 113 12.16 1.21 -6.91
C VAL A 113 13.21 0.16 -7.20
N ASN A 114 14.26 0.16 -6.37
CA ASN A 114 15.47 -0.63 -6.57
C ASN A 114 16.12 -0.32 -7.94
N LYS A 115 16.34 -1.32 -8.81
CA LYS A 115 17.07 -1.17 -10.08
C LYS A 115 16.22 -1.68 -11.25
N PRO A 116 15.13 -0.97 -11.60
CA PRO A 116 14.24 -1.46 -12.63
C PRO A 116 14.86 -1.36 -14.02
N THR A 117 14.56 -2.36 -14.83
CA THR A 117 15.00 -2.60 -16.20
C THR A 117 13.82 -2.47 -17.16
N ARG A 118 14.00 -2.83 -18.44
CA ARG A 118 12.95 -2.73 -19.47
C ARG A 118 11.88 -3.83 -19.37
N ASP A 119 12.23 -4.94 -18.73
CA ASP A 119 11.36 -6.08 -18.38
C ASP A 119 10.73 -5.93 -16.98
N SER A 120 11.13 -4.92 -16.21
CA SER A 120 10.58 -4.71 -14.87
C SER A 120 9.09 -4.32 -14.89
N PRO A 121 8.30 -4.79 -13.91
CA PRO A 121 6.87 -4.51 -13.82
C PRO A 121 6.56 -3.02 -13.64
N VAL A 122 5.41 -2.60 -14.15
CA VAL A 122 4.84 -1.26 -13.97
C VAL A 122 3.71 -1.32 -12.96
N LEU A 123 3.83 -0.59 -11.85
CA LEU A 123 2.86 -0.50 -10.77
C LEU A 123 2.15 0.85 -10.84
N LEU A 124 0.84 0.85 -10.99
CA LEU A 124 0.01 2.04 -10.86
C LEU A 124 -0.39 2.25 -9.39
N THR A 125 -0.38 3.49 -8.93
CA THR A 125 -0.89 3.88 -7.60
C THR A 125 -1.41 5.32 -7.62
N GLY A 126 -1.80 5.88 -6.48
CA GLY A 126 -2.13 7.29 -6.30
C GLY A 126 -0.91 8.11 -5.86
N ASN A 127 -0.97 9.44 -6.03
CA ASN A 127 0.12 10.36 -5.66
C ASN A 127 0.10 10.80 -4.19
N CYS A 128 -0.68 10.15 -3.33
CA CYS A 128 -0.67 10.40 -1.89
C CYS A 128 0.73 10.13 -1.28
N GLU A 129 1.27 11.11 -0.57
CA GLU A 129 2.62 11.05 0.02
C GLU A 129 2.80 9.83 0.92
N VAL A 130 1.84 9.57 1.83
CA VAL A 130 1.92 8.42 2.73
C VAL A 130 1.86 7.09 1.98
N THR A 131 1.01 7.00 0.94
CA THR A 131 0.94 5.78 0.11
C THR A 131 2.29 5.48 -0.53
N LEU A 132 2.94 6.50 -1.10
CA LEU A 132 4.25 6.34 -1.75
C LEU A 132 5.38 6.12 -0.75
N TYR A 133 5.32 6.73 0.44
CA TYR A 133 6.26 6.46 1.53
C TYR A 133 6.21 4.98 1.96
N VAL A 134 5.01 4.44 2.20
CA VAL A 134 4.82 3.03 2.59
C VAL A 134 5.31 2.09 1.48
N LEU A 135 5.00 2.39 0.22
CA LEU A 135 5.51 1.59 -0.90
C LEU A 135 7.04 1.59 -0.96
N ARG A 136 7.70 2.73 -0.74
CA ARG A 136 9.18 2.80 -0.70
C ARG A 136 9.75 1.93 0.41
N LEU A 137 9.16 1.98 1.62
CA LEU A 137 9.58 1.13 2.74
C LEU A 137 9.42 -0.37 2.41
N ILE A 138 8.32 -0.75 1.78
CA ILE A 138 8.06 -2.13 1.36
C ILE A 138 9.15 -2.61 0.40
N PHE A 139 9.49 -1.82 -0.63
CA PHE A 139 10.52 -2.19 -1.60
C PHE A 139 11.94 -2.12 -1.04
N GLU A 140 12.20 -1.28 -0.03
CA GLU A 140 13.48 -1.28 0.69
C GLU A 140 13.73 -2.61 1.43
N LYS A 141 12.66 -3.23 1.94
CA LYS A 141 12.72 -4.57 2.56
C LYS A 141 12.82 -5.71 1.55
N ALA A 142 12.70 -5.44 0.26
CA ALA A 142 12.79 -6.42 -0.82
C ALA A 142 13.74 -5.94 -1.94
N PRO A 143 15.05 -5.82 -1.66
CA PRO A 143 16.03 -5.23 -2.60
C PRO A 143 16.19 -6.01 -3.92
N ASP A 144 15.79 -7.29 -3.92
CA ASP A 144 15.84 -8.19 -5.08
C ASP A 144 14.62 -8.02 -6.02
N VAL A 145 13.64 -7.18 -5.66
CA VAL A 145 12.41 -6.94 -6.46
C VAL A 145 12.41 -5.51 -6.95
N SER A 146 12.51 -5.32 -8.28
CA SER A 146 12.51 -3.99 -8.90
C SER A 146 11.21 -3.72 -9.65
N ALA A 147 10.79 -2.46 -9.69
CA ALA A 147 9.58 -2.03 -10.40
C ALA A 147 9.63 -0.54 -10.78
N TRP A 148 8.77 -0.17 -11.72
CA TRP A 148 8.43 1.22 -12.00
C TRP A 148 7.11 1.57 -11.32
N ILE A 149 7.10 2.54 -10.41
CA ILE A 149 5.87 3.07 -9.82
C ILE A 149 5.42 4.29 -10.62
N ILE A 150 4.15 4.31 -11.01
CA ILE A 150 3.49 5.39 -11.75
C ILE A 150 2.38 5.97 -10.86
N PRO A 151 2.62 7.13 -10.23
CA PRO A 151 1.59 7.82 -9.46
C PRO A 151 0.57 8.49 -10.38
N SER A 152 -0.68 8.07 -10.31
CA SER A 152 -1.81 8.81 -10.87
C SER A 152 -2.16 9.97 -9.95
N ASP A 153 -2.54 11.12 -10.53
CA ASP A 153 -3.03 12.23 -9.73
C ASP A 153 -4.35 11.85 -9.04
N THR A 154 -4.28 11.67 -7.72
CA THR A 154 -5.41 11.36 -6.85
C THR A 154 -5.67 12.48 -5.86
N LYS A 155 -5.12 13.68 -6.09
CA LYS A 155 -5.26 14.85 -5.20
C LYS A 155 -4.82 14.58 -3.75
N GLY A 156 -3.90 13.64 -3.56
CA GLY A 156 -3.42 13.27 -2.22
C GLY A 156 -4.30 12.27 -1.47
N PHE A 157 -5.41 11.80 -2.07
CA PHE A 157 -6.23 10.74 -1.48
C PHE A 157 -5.54 9.37 -1.55
N THR A 158 -5.67 8.59 -0.47
CA THR A 158 -5.30 7.17 -0.42
C THR A 158 -6.21 6.34 -1.33
N ILE A 159 -5.78 5.14 -1.71
CA ILE A 159 -6.48 4.33 -2.72
C ILE A 159 -7.93 3.99 -2.33
N ASP A 160 -8.17 3.64 -1.08
CA ASP A 160 -9.52 3.37 -0.53
C ASP A 160 -10.45 4.59 -0.65
N HIS A 161 -9.96 5.78 -0.29
CA HIS A 161 -10.69 7.04 -0.47
C HIS A 161 -10.93 7.36 -1.94
N VAL A 162 -9.94 7.10 -2.81
CA VAL A 162 -10.03 7.31 -4.25
C VAL A 162 -11.14 6.47 -4.88
N MET A 163 -11.31 5.23 -4.43
CA MET A 163 -12.39 4.35 -4.90
C MET A 163 -13.77 4.87 -4.47
N THR A 164 -13.88 5.36 -3.23
CA THR A 164 -15.12 5.96 -2.71
C THR A 164 -15.48 7.25 -3.46
N MET A 165 -14.49 8.13 -3.68
CA MET A 165 -14.66 9.43 -4.33
C MET A 165 -14.65 9.36 -5.87
N LYS A 166 -14.33 8.19 -6.45
CA LYS A 166 -14.21 7.96 -7.89
C LYS A 166 -13.25 8.93 -8.59
N VAL A 167 -12.16 9.28 -7.91
CA VAL A 167 -11.17 10.25 -8.41
C VAL A 167 -10.22 9.60 -9.43
N MET A 168 -9.88 8.31 -9.25
CA MET A 168 -9.10 7.56 -10.23
C MET A 168 -10.01 7.07 -11.34
N THR A 169 -9.73 7.53 -12.55
CA THR A 169 -10.51 7.23 -13.74
C THR A 169 -9.57 6.74 -14.84
N PRO A 170 -10.06 6.04 -15.88
CA PRO A 170 -9.22 5.64 -17.01
C PRO A 170 -8.45 6.82 -17.65
N MET A 171 -9.04 8.02 -17.63
CA MET A 171 -8.42 9.24 -18.14
C MET A 171 -7.24 9.70 -17.27
N THR A 172 -7.37 9.68 -15.94
CA THR A 172 -6.26 10.06 -15.05
C THR A 172 -5.10 9.07 -15.19
N VAL A 173 -5.40 7.78 -15.36
CA VAL A 173 -4.39 6.74 -15.62
C VAL A 173 -3.69 6.95 -16.95
N MET A 174 -4.43 7.20 -18.04
CA MET A 174 -3.83 7.50 -19.35
C MET A 174 -2.87 8.70 -19.28
N ARG A 175 -3.25 9.77 -18.57
CA ARG A 175 -2.38 10.92 -18.36
C ARG A 175 -1.11 10.54 -17.61
N ALA A 176 -1.23 9.81 -16.50
CA ALA A 176 -0.08 9.36 -15.73
C ALA A 176 0.92 8.51 -16.56
N LEU A 177 0.43 7.61 -17.43
CA LEU A 177 1.29 6.83 -18.34
C LEU A 177 1.95 7.71 -19.41
N THR A 178 1.27 8.77 -19.86
CA THR A 178 1.80 9.71 -20.85
C THR A 178 2.87 10.59 -20.22
N ASP A 179 2.55 11.22 -19.09
CA ASP A 179 3.41 12.19 -18.38
C ASP A 179 4.66 11.53 -17.79
N SER A 180 4.58 10.23 -17.45
CA SER A 180 5.72 9.44 -16.98
C SER A 180 6.70 9.02 -18.08
N GLY A 181 6.26 9.02 -19.34
CA GLY A 181 7.04 8.47 -20.45
C GLY A 181 7.34 6.97 -20.33
N ILE A 182 6.63 6.24 -19.46
CA ILE A 182 6.92 4.84 -19.12
C ILE A 182 6.94 3.92 -20.36
N SER A 183 6.13 4.23 -21.38
CA SER A 183 6.09 3.50 -22.65
C SER A 183 7.45 3.38 -23.35
N GLN A 184 8.39 4.30 -23.10
CA GLN A 184 9.74 4.26 -23.69
C GLN A 184 10.75 3.50 -22.83
N LYS A 185 10.39 3.21 -21.58
CA LYS A 185 11.26 2.58 -20.57
C LYS A 185 11.00 1.07 -20.40
N VAL A 186 9.85 0.58 -20.85
CA VAL A 186 9.49 -0.85 -20.78
C VAL A 186 9.17 -1.44 -22.15
N ASP A 187 9.49 -2.73 -22.30
CA ASP A 187 9.29 -3.47 -23.54
C ASP A 187 7.86 -4.01 -23.67
N SER A 188 7.20 -4.30 -22.56
CA SER A 188 5.81 -4.76 -22.52
C SER A 188 4.83 -3.62 -22.23
N ARG A 189 3.54 -3.85 -22.52
CA ARG A 189 2.43 -2.93 -22.20
C ARG A 189 1.51 -3.58 -21.19
N VAL A 190 2.08 -3.92 -20.04
CA VAL A 190 1.38 -4.52 -18.91
C VAL A 190 1.58 -3.64 -17.68
N MET A 191 0.50 -3.30 -16.99
CA MET A 191 0.55 -2.60 -15.72
C MET A 191 -0.21 -3.39 -14.65
N ILE A 192 0.19 -3.21 -13.39
CA ILE A 192 -0.47 -3.77 -12.22
C ILE A 192 -1.16 -2.63 -11.48
N ILE A 193 -2.45 -2.78 -11.21
CA ILE A 193 -3.23 -1.83 -10.40
C ILE A 193 -3.38 -2.35 -8.96
N PRO A 194 -3.65 -1.49 -7.96
CA PRO A 194 -3.93 -1.96 -6.61
C PRO A 194 -5.18 -2.86 -6.58
N GLY A 195 -5.19 -3.87 -5.73
CA GLY A 195 -6.35 -4.78 -5.61
C GLY A 195 -7.63 -4.10 -5.13
N LEU A 196 -7.52 -2.96 -4.44
CA LEU A 196 -8.66 -2.11 -4.10
C LEU A 196 -9.33 -1.48 -5.33
N CYS A 197 -8.61 -1.40 -6.45
CA CYS A 197 -9.11 -0.89 -7.73
C CYS A 197 -9.75 -1.98 -8.60
N GLU A 198 -10.05 -3.14 -8.02
CA GLU A 198 -10.74 -4.22 -8.72
C GLU A 198 -12.04 -3.72 -9.38
N GLY A 199 -12.26 -4.11 -10.64
CA GLY A 199 -13.37 -3.67 -11.48
C GLY A 199 -13.06 -2.47 -12.38
N LEU A 200 -11.90 -1.82 -12.25
CA LEU A 200 -11.47 -0.74 -13.15
C LEU A 200 -10.66 -1.23 -14.35
N GLU A 201 -10.20 -2.47 -14.35
CA GLU A 201 -9.22 -3.04 -15.30
C GLU A 201 -9.69 -2.82 -16.72
N ARG A 202 -10.88 -3.33 -17.06
CA ARG A 202 -11.41 -3.29 -18.42
C ARG A 202 -11.48 -1.86 -18.97
N ASN A 203 -11.90 -0.91 -18.14
CA ASN A 203 -12.04 0.48 -18.56
C ASN A 203 -10.66 1.13 -18.77
N ILE A 204 -9.69 0.81 -17.91
CA ILE A 204 -8.31 1.25 -18.04
C ILE A 204 -7.67 0.62 -19.29
N GLU A 205 -7.84 -0.68 -19.54
CA GLU A 205 -7.30 -1.37 -20.72
C GLU A 205 -7.84 -0.76 -22.01
N VAL A 206 -9.15 -0.52 -22.08
CA VAL A 206 -9.78 0.10 -23.27
C VAL A 206 -9.20 1.48 -23.55
N MET A 207 -8.99 2.28 -22.51
CA MET A 207 -8.49 3.66 -22.60
C MET A 207 -7.00 3.72 -22.94
N THR A 208 -6.19 2.92 -22.25
CA THR A 208 -4.73 3.01 -22.30
C THR A 208 -4.11 2.10 -23.35
N LYS A 209 -4.80 1.03 -23.77
CA LYS A 209 -4.29 -0.08 -24.59
C LYS A 209 -3.16 -0.88 -23.93
N TRP A 210 -2.97 -0.73 -22.62
CA TRP A 210 -2.12 -1.59 -21.82
C TRP A 210 -2.98 -2.70 -21.21
N LYS A 211 -2.44 -3.93 -21.14
CA LYS A 211 -3.02 -5.01 -20.34
C LYS A 211 -2.94 -4.63 -18.87
N VAL A 212 -3.99 -4.92 -18.12
CA VAL A 212 -4.06 -4.62 -16.69
C VAL A 212 -4.14 -5.92 -15.89
N ILE A 213 -3.28 -6.03 -14.88
CA ILE A 213 -3.31 -7.08 -13.88
C ILE A 213 -3.78 -6.47 -12.56
N VAL A 214 -4.72 -7.12 -11.89
CA VAL A 214 -5.14 -6.74 -10.54
C VAL A 214 -4.10 -7.27 -9.56
N GLY A 215 -3.44 -6.36 -8.85
CA GLY A 215 -2.51 -6.69 -7.79
C GLY A 215 -3.21 -6.99 -6.47
N PRO A 216 -2.43 -7.17 -5.39
CA PRO A 216 -2.98 -7.41 -4.07
C PRO A 216 -3.68 -6.18 -3.49
N LYS A 217 -4.62 -6.40 -2.57
CA LYS A 217 -5.22 -5.32 -1.76
C LYS A 217 -4.21 -4.74 -0.79
N SER A 218 -3.41 -5.60 -0.17
CA SER A 218 -2.29 -5.21 0.69
C SER A 218 -1.09 -4.79 -0.13
N GLY A 219 -0.57 -3.58 0.09
CA GLY A 219 0.71 -3.17 -0.51
C GLY A 219 1.89 -4.03 -0.03
N PHE A 220 1.82 -4.57 1.20
CA PHE A 220 2.90 -5.37 1.81
C PHE A 220 3.10 -6.72 1.09
N GLU A 221 2.09 -7.18 0.35
CA GLU A 221 2.13 -8.39 -0.47
C GLU A 221 2.87 -8.19 -1.81
N LEU A 222 3.05 -6.94 -2.26
CA LEU A 222 3.57 -6.62 -3.60
C LEU A 222 4.89 -7.31 -3.94
N PRO A 223 5.93 -7.33 -3.07
CA PRO A 223 7.18 -8.01 -3.42
C PRO A 223 7.01 -9.50 -3.67
N ALA A 224 6.19 -10.18 -2.87
CA ALA A 224 5.91 -11.61 -3.00
C ALA A 224 5.06 -11.89 -4.25
N PHE A 225 4.03 -11.07 -4.49
CA PHE A 225 3.22 -11.09 -5.70
C PHE A 225 4.08 -10.96 -6.97
N LEU A 226 4.94 -9.94 -7.03
CA LEU A 226 5.83 -9.73 -8.18
C LEU A 226 6.84 -10.87 -8.37
N THR A 227 7.30 -11.46 -7.27
CA THR A 227 8.20 -12.61 -7.31
C THR A 227 7.52 -13.83 -7.93
N GLN A 228 6.25 -14.10 -7.58
CA GLN A 228 5.48 -15.18 -8.18
C GLN A 228 5.17 -14.91 -9.65
N LEU A 229 4.73 -13.68 -9.99
CA LEU A 229 4.38 -13.30 -11.34
C LEU A 229 5.54 -13.53 -12.32
N ALA A 230 6.76 -13.20 -11.91
CA ALA A 230 7.97 -13.43 -12.71
C ALA A 230 8.30 -14.92 -12.94
N ASN A 231 7.77 -15.84 -12.12
CA ASN A 231 8.02 -17.28 -12.26
C ASN A 231 6.93 -18.01 -13.06
N THR A 232 5.79 -17.35 -13.37
CA THR A 232 4.69 -17.94 -14.15
C THR A 232 4.85 -17.80 -15.66
N ASP A 233 5.88 -17.11 -16.12
CA ASP A 233 6.21 -16.92 -17.55
C ASP A 233 7.26 -17.95 -18.06
N ASP A 234 7.69 -18.91 -17.23
CA ASP A 234 8.51 -20.09 -17.56
C ASP A 234 7.65 -21.36 -17.72
#